data_AF-A0A9P4N725-F1
#
_entry.id   AF-A0A9P4N725-F1
#
_cell.length_a   1.000
_cell.length_b   1.000
_cell.length_c   1.000
_cell.angle_alpha   90.00
_cell.angle_beta   90.00
_cell.angle_gamma   90.00
#
_symmetry.space_group_name_H-M   'P 1'
#
loop_
_entity.id
_entity.type
_entity.pdbx_description
1 polymer ?
#
loop_
_entity_poly.entity_id
_entity_poly.type
_entity_poly.pdbx_seq_one_letter_code
_entity_poly.pdbx_strand_id
1 'polypeptide(L)'
;MRFRDTCLTDGGLAQPVLDFEELTTLEDVVGATQPYIDEIYPSMKETPSISTTQYEATRSIFLSERSLSLWSQLIAPPPLQPPDWVRSRIRRLFLVSLGVPVDLDEILPASKQKKLILPSIHIPGEKSPRPSADERNGALGRVKRENASSASIDSSASKSERKRKGPPAPPQLDISSTTMLCSTTDAALGNFTDEELRSHVKRLEELKERAGEVFEYWQKRMESALGDKEAFESVIENLVAHAKKIR
;
A
#
# COMPACT_ATOMS: atom_id res chain seq x y z
N MET A 1 42.42 -29.08 48.37
CA MET A 1 43.47 -28.42 47.57
C MET A 1 43.05 -26.97 47.42
N ARG A 2 43.92 -26.03 47.87
CA ARG A 2 43.67 -24.59 47.87
C ARG A 2 43.62 -24.07 46.44
N PHE A 3 42.66 -23.21 46.14
CA PHE A 3 42.90 -21.99 45.37
C PHE A 3 42.01 -20.90 45.97
N ARG A 4 42.63 -20.07 46.81
CA ARG A 4 42.20 -18.70 47.06
C ARG A 4 43.04 -17.88 46.10
N ASP A 5 42.42 -17.15 45.20
CA ASP A 5 43.00 -15.92 44.65
C ASP A 5 41.93 -14.85 44.62
N THR A 6 42.23 -13.78 45.35
CA THR A 6 41.51 -12.52 45.48
C THR A 6 41.89 -11.62 44.31
N CYS A 7 40.92 -10.98 43.65
CA CYS A 7 41.17 -9.71 42.95
C CYS A 7 39.89 -8.90 42.69
N LEU A 8 39.96 -7.66 43.16
CA LEU A 8 39.30 -6.44 42.71
C LEU A 8 37.78 -6.22 42.94
N THR A 9 37.58 -5.26 43.84
CA THR A 9 36.43 -4.39 44.04
C THR A 9 36.03 -3.62 42.78
N ASP A 10 34.81 -3.82 42.31
CA ASP A 10 33.92 -2.73 41.88
C ASP A 10 32.47 -3.17 42.10
N GLY A 11 31.57 -2.23 42.36
CA GLY A 11 30.30 -2.43 43.07
C GLY A 11 29.25 -3.32 42.40
N GLY A 12 29.40 -4.64 42.48
CA GLY A 12 28.38 -5.65 42.16
C GLY A 12 28.33 -6.72 43.24
N LEU A 13 27.18 -6.91 43.89
CA LEU A 13 26.96 -7.98 44.87
C LEU A 13 27.09 -9.33 44.15
N ALA A 14 28.24 -10.01 44.30
CA ALA A 14 28.43 -11.35 43.76
C ALA A 14 27.35 -12.29 44.32
N GLN A 15 26.39 -12.67 43.48
CA GLN A 15 25.28 -13.52 43.88
C GLN A 15 25.79 -14.95 44.15
N PRO A 16 25.31 -15.61 45.21
CA PRO A 16 25.80 -16.93 45.63
C PRO A 16 25.32 -18.04 44.68
N VAL A 17 26.25 -18.85 44.17
CA VAL A 17 26.01 -19.97 43.23
C VAL A 17 24.70 -20.70 43.53
N LEU A 18 23.82 -20.78 42.53
CA LEU A 18 22.55 -21.49 42.60
C LEU A 18 22.78 -22.98 42.86
N ASP A 19 22.25 -23.49 43.97
CA ASP A 19 22.17 -24.91 44.24
C ASP A 19 20.82 -25.44 43.75
N PHE A 20 20.84 -26.27 42.70
CA PHE A 20 19.64 -26.82 42.09
C PHE A 20 19.13 -28.08 42.81
N GLU A 21 19.87 -28.62 43.77
CA GLU A 21 19.46 -29.80 44.54
C GLU A 21 18.36 -29.45 45.57
N GLU A 22 18.29 -28.19 46.02
CA GLU A 22 17.34 -27.72 47.03
C GLU A 22 16.03 -27.15 46.43
N LEU A 23 16.01 -26.87 45.12
CA LEU A 23 14.88 -26.24 44.42
C LEU A 23 13.92 -27.29 43.86
N THR A 24 12.80 -27.52 44.56
CA THR A 24 11.82 -28.58 44.19
C THR A 24 10.58 -28.07 43.48
N THR A 25 10.26 -26.78 43.57
CA THR A 25 9.07 -26.18 42.94
C THR A 25 9.46 -25.16 41.87
N LEU A 26 8.59 -25.01 40.85
CA LEU A 26 8.81 -24.08 39.74
C LEU A 26 8.87 -22.62 40.22
N GLU A 27 8.09 -22.27 41.25
CA GLU A 27 8.07 -20.93 41.83
C GLU A 27 9.38 -20.61 42.56
N ASP A 28 9.97 -21.59 43.24
CA ASP A 28 11.28 -21.42 43.90
C ASP A 28 12.40 -21.23 42.88
N VAL A 29 12.38 -21.96 41.76
CA VAL A 29 13.34 -21.81 40.67
C VAL A 29 13.24 -20.42 40.03
N VAL A 30 12.02 -19.95 39.76
CA VAL A 30 11.79 -18.61 39.22
C VAL A 30 12.27 -17.55 40.20
N GLY A 31 11.93 -17.66 41.48
CA GLY A 31 12.38 -16.73 42.53
C GLY A 31 13.89 -16.69 42.70
N ALA A 32 14.56 -17.85 42.68
CA ALA A 32 16.00 -17.95 42.84
C ALA A 32 16.78 -17.44 41.62
N THR A 33 16.24 -17.62 40.41
CA THR A 33 16.88 -17.16 39.16
C THR A 33 16.58 -15.71 38.80
N GLN A 34 15.48 -15.14 39.31
CA GLN A 34 15.09 -13.75 39.07
C GLN A 34 16.18 -12.71 39.36
N PRO A 35 16.94 -12.74 40.48
CA PRO A 35 17.96 -11.74 40.74
C PRO A 35 19.15 -11.80 39.75
N TYR A 36 19.45 -12.98 39.20
CA TYR A 36 20.46 -13.13 38.15
C TYR A 36 19.97 -12.58 36.81
N ILE A 37 18.71 -12.87 36.47
CA ILE A 37 18.07 -12.35 35.26
C ILE A 37 17.99 -10.83 35.31
N ASP A 38 17.67 -10.26 36.47
CA ASP A 38 17.62 -8.83 36.72
C ASP A 38 18.99 -8.13 36.58
N GLU A 39 20.08 -8.83 36.88
CA GLU A 39 21.45 -8.34 36.73
C GLU A 39 21.92 -8.41 35.27
N ILE A 40 21.57 -9.51 34.56
CA ILE A 40 21.94 -9.71 33.15
C ILE A 40 21.09 -8.84 32.21
N TYR A 41 19.83 -8.57 32.58
CA TYR A 41 18.89 -7.79 31.77
C TYR A 41 18.24 -6.63 32.55
N PRO A 42 18.99 -5.59 32.93
CA PRO A 42 18.46 -4.43 33.66
C PRO A 42 17.30 -3.72 32.94
N SER A 43 17.28 -3.77 31.60
CA SER A 43 16.28 -3.15 30.74
C SER A 43 14.92 -3.87 30.72
N MET A 44 14.83 -5.11 31.22
CA MET A 44 13.54 -5.83 31.26
C MET A 44 12.59 -5.30 32.33
N LYS A 45 13.10 -4.60 33.36
CA LYS A 45 12.27 -3.92 34.39
C LYS A 45 11.37 -2.85 33.79
N GLU A 46 11.74 -2.30 32.64
CA GLU A 46 11.00 -1.23 31.97
C GLU A 46 10.12 -1.74 30.82
N THR A 47 10.14 -3.04 30.54
CA THR A 47 9.22 -3.60 29.54
C THR A 47 7.81 -3.63 30.14
N PRO A 48 6.86 -2.83 29.61
CA PRO A 48 5.47 -2.97 30.03
C PRO A 48 5.07 -4.41 29.71
N SER A 49 4.69 -5.17 30.74
CA SER A 49 4.13 -6.50 30.59
C SER A 49 3.06 -6.45 29.50
N ILE A 50 3.34 -7.06 28.36
CA ILE A 50 2.34 -7.28 27.31
C ILE A 50 1.39 -8.34 27.88
N SER A 51 0.45 -7.88 28.70
CA SER A 51 -0.69 -8.67 29.09
C SER A 51 -1.41 -9.05 27.80
N THR A 52 -1.44 -10.34 27.46
CA THR A 52 -2.10 -10.89 26.27
C THR A 52 -3.64 -10.73 26.30
N THR A 53 -4.17 -9.92 27.23
CA THR A 53 -5.53 -9.40 27.23
C THR A 53 -5.69 -8.20 26.26
N GLN A 54 -4.85 -8.15 25.20
CA GLN A 54 -4.78 -7.14 24.14
C GLN A 54 -6.01 -7.19 23.20
N TYR A 55 -7.17 -6.80 23.71
CA TYR A 55 -8.26 -6.27 22.87
C TYR A 55 -8.49 -4.78 23.12
N GLU A 56 -8.12 -4.30 24.31
CA GLU A 56 -8.27 -2.89 24.67
C GLU A 56 -7.05 -2.06 24.26
N ALA A 57 -5.84 -2.62 24.35
CA ALA A 57 -4.61 -1.96 23.89
C ALA A 57 -4.58 -1.73 22.36
N THR A 58 -5.26 -2.58 21.58
CA THR A 58 -5.41 -2.40 20.13
C THR A 58 -6.30 -1.21 19.78
N ARG A 59 -7.22 -0.79 20.66
CA ARG A 59 -8.03 0.42 20.44
C ARG A 59 -7.17 1.68 20.52
N SER A 60 -6.11 1.67 21.32
CA SER A 60 -5.18 2.81 21.48
C SER A 60 -4.19 2.94 20.33
N ILE A 61 -3.90 1.86 19.58
CA ILE A 61 -2.96 1.86 18.45
C ILE A 61 -3.60 2.43 17.17
N PHE A 62 -4.92 2.28 17.01
CA PHE A 62 -5.63 2.73 15.83
C PHE A 62 -6.34 4.06 16.07
N LEU A 63 -5.90 5.14 15.39
CA LEU A 63 -6.49 6.49 15.49
C LEU A 63 -7.99 6.57 15.09
N SER A 64 -8.54 5.57 14.38
CA SER A 64 -9.90 5.60 13.86
C SER A 64 -10.56 4.21 13.89
N GLU A 65 -11.87 4.16 14.15
CA GLU A 65 -12.68 2.95 14.02
C GLU A 65 -12.60 2.33 12.60
N ARG A 66 -12.41 3.18 11.58
CA ARG A 66 -12.23 2.73 10.19
C ARG A 66 -10.95 1.92 10.01
N SER A 67 -9.83 2.32 10.62
CA SER A 67 -8.57 1.58 10.48
C SER A 67 -8.59 0.26 11.26
N LEU A 68 -9.33 0.20 12.37
CA LEU A 68 -9.58 -1.05 13.09
C LEU A 68 -10.39 -2.03 12.22
N SER A 69 -11.46 -1.56 11.58
CA SER A 69 -12.27 -2.39 10.67
C SER A 69 -11.49 -2.91 9.46
N LEU A 70 -10.59 -2.10 8.91
CA LEU A 70 -9.70 -2.54 7.84
C LEU A 70 -8.67 -3.57 8.34
N TRP A 71 -8.12 -3.37 9.53
CA TRP A 71 -7.18 -4.30 10.12
C TRP A 71 -7.84 -5.65 10.41
N SER A 72 -9.06 -5.64 10.96
CA SER A 72 -9.85 -6.87 11.20
C SER A 72 -10.15 -7.61 9.90
N GLN A 73 -10.40 -6.88 8.80
CA GLN A 73 -10.59 -7.46 7.48
C GLN A 73 -9.30 -8.05 6.87
N LEU A 74 -8.13 -7.45 7.14
CA LEU A 74 -6.84 -7.93 6.65
C LEU A 74 -6.35 -9.18 7.38
N ILE A 75 -6.60 -9.27 8.69
CA ILE A 75 -6.24 -10.45 9.49
C ILE A 75 -7.28 -11.56 9.38
N ALA A 76 -8.47 -11.26 8.83
CA ALA A 76 -9.50 -12.27 8.63
C ALA A 76 -8.96 -13.33 7.64
N PRO A 77 -9.02 -14.62 8.01
CA PRO A 77 -8.60 -15.67 7.09
C PRO A 77 -9.44 -15.58 5.82
N PRO A 78 -8.82 -15.63 4.63
CA PRO A 78 -9.55 -15.53 3.37
C PRO A 78 -10.58 -16.65 3.31
N PRO A 79 -11.82 -16.38 2.85
CA PRO A 79 -12.85 -17.39 2.77
C PRO A 79 -12.43 -18.47 1.77
N LEU A 80 -11.92 -19.59 2.28
CA LEU A 80 -11.61 -20.76 1.48
C LEU A 80 -12.93 -21.39 1.08
N GLN A 81 -13.23 -21.38 -0.22
CA GLN A 81 -14.34 -22.21 -0.72
C GLN A 81 -14.03 -23.68 -0.42
N PRO A 82 -15.03 -24.47 0.03
CA PRO A 82 -14.81 -25.89 0.27
C PRO A 82 -14.29 -26.53 -1.03
N PRO A 83 -13.19 -27.29 -0.99
CA PRO A 83 -12.63 -27.88 -2.20
C PRO A 83 -13.63 -28.85 -2.87
N ASP A 84 -13.92 -28.63 -4.14
CA ASP A 84 -14.68 -29.56 -4.99
C ASP A 84 -13.84 -30.82 -5.26
N TRP A 85 -13.76 -31.72 -4.29
CA TRP A 85 -12.94 -32.94 -4.32
C TRP A 85 -13.25 -33.82 -5.54
N VAL A 86 -14.52 -33.83 -5.99
CA VAL A 86 -14.98 -34.55 -7.19
C VAL A 86 -14.21 -34.10 -8.44
N ARG A 87 -13.90 -32.81 -8.55
CA ARG A 87 -13.19 -32.19 -9.70
C ARG A 87 -11.67 -32.13 -9.53
N SER A 88 -11.16 -32.42 -8.33
CA SER A 88 -9.75 -32.25 -8.00
C SER A 88 -8.82 -33.14 -8.86
N ARG A 89 -7.69 -32.57 -9.30
CA ARG A 89 -6.66 -33.31 -10.05
C ARG A 89 -6.02 -34.41 -9.20
N ILE A 90 -5.86 -34.17 -7.90
CA ILE A 90 -5.26 -35.11 -6.94
C ILE A 90 -6.11 -36.37 -6.81
N ARG A 91 -7.43 -36.26 -6.58
CA ARG A 91 -8.36 -37.42 -6.58
C ARG A 91 -8.25 -38.22 -7.87
N ARG A 92 -8.15 -37.54 -9.02
CA ARG A 92 -8.05 -38.17 -10.33
C ARG A 92 -6.77 -39.00 -10.46
N LEU A 93 -5.63 -38.41 -10.14
CA LEU A 93 -4.34 -39.11 -10.18
C LEU A 93 -4.37 -40.32 -9.23
N PHE A 94 -4.94 -40.17 -8.04
CA PHE A 94 -5.08 -41.26 -7.08
C PHE A 94 -5.99 -42.40 -7.57
N LEU A 95 -7.20 -42.09 -8.06
CA LEU A 95 -8.13 -43.11 -8.57
C LEU A 95 -7.59 -43.82 -9.81
N VAL A 96 -6.90 -43.09 -10.69
CA VAL A 96 -6.19 -43.66 -11.84
C VAL A 96 -5.06 -44.59 -11.36
N SER A 97 -4.29 -44.20 -10.35
CA SER A 97 -3.27 -45.06 -9.73
C SER A 97 -3.87 -46.31 -9.08
N LEU A 98 -5.10 -46.26 -8.60
CA LEU A 98 -5.85 -47.41 -8.08
C LEU A 98 -6.53 -48.25 -9.17
N GLY A 99 -6.45 -47.85 -10.45
CA GLY A 99 -7.11 -48.55 -11.55
C GLY A 99 -8.64 -48.39 -11.57
N VAL A 100 -9.19 -47.42 -10.82
CA VAL A 100 -10.62 -47.11 -10.82
C VAL A 100 -10.94 -46.23 -12.03
N PRO A 101 -11.88 -46.63 -12.92
CA PRO A 101 -12.28 -45.79 -14.04
C PRO A 101 -12.92 -44.50 -13.53
N VAL A 102 -12.51 -43.36 -14.09
CA VAL A 102 -12.96 -42.02 -13.69
C VAL A 102 -13.80 -41.40 -14.80
N ASP A 103 -15.04 -41.00 -14.47
CA ASP A 103 -15.93 -40.32 -15.40
C ASP A 103 -15.41 -38.92 -15.73
N LEU A 104 -15.04 -38.71 -17.01
CA LEU A 104 -14.48 -37.45 -17.50
C LEU A 104 -15.55 -36.34 -17.66
N ASP A 105 -16.82 -36.70 -17.56
CA ASP A 105 -17.96 -35.79 -17.77
C ASP A 105 -18.25 -34.90 -16.55
N GLU A 106 -17.82 -35.32 -15.35
CA GLU A 106 -17.99 -34.56 -14.09
C GLU A 106 -16.90 -33.48 -13.88
N ILE A 107 -15.77 -33.62 -14.58
CA ILE A 107 -14.52 -32.87 -14.39
C ILE A 107 -14.24 -31.83 -15.47
N LEU A 108 -14.88 -31.94 -16.64
CA LEU A 108 -14.94 -30.81 -17.54
C LEU A 108 -15.92 -29.81 -16.89
N PRO A 109 -15.60 -28.50 -16.83
CA PRO A 109 -16.65 -27.53 -16.60
C PRO A 109 -17.73 -27.88 -17.61
N ALA A 110 -18.90 -28.38 -17.14
CA ALA A 110 -20.00 -28.79 -18.00
C ALA A 110 -20.04 -27.78 -19.13
N SER A 111 -19.85 -28.25 -20.37
CA SER A 111 -19.64 -27.40 -21.53
C SER A 111 -20.84 -26.46 -21.65
N LYS A 112 -20.80 -25.38 -20.88
CA LYS A 112 -21.63 -24.20 -21.00
C LYS A 112 -20.97 -23.41 -22.12
N GLN A 113 -20.72 -24.06 -23.26
CA GLN A 113 -20.95 -23.41 -24.52
C GLN A 113 -22.43 -23.05 -24.48
N LYS A 114 -22.72 -21.88 -23.89
CA LYS A 114 -23.95 -21.17 -24.11
C LYS A 114 -24.09 -21.21 -25.62
N LYS A 115 -25.05 -21.99 -26.15
CA LYS A 115 -25.37 -21.96 -27.58
C LYS A 115 -25.36 -20.48 -27.95
N LEU A 116 -24.55 -20.10 -28.93
CA LEU A 116 -24.47 -18.73 -29.41
C LEU A 116 -25.85 -18.36 -29.94
N ILE A 117 -26.74 -17.92 -29.05
CA ILE A 117 -28.00 -17.29 -29.40
C ILE A 117 -27.61 -15.84 -29.60
N LEU A 118 -27.37 -15.49 -30.86
CA LEU A 118 -27.37 -14.10 -31.27
C LEU A 118 -28.73 -13.51 -30.84
N PRO A 119 -28.76 -12.39 -30.09
CA PRO A 119 -30.00 -11.66 -29.89
C PRO A 119 -30.60 -11.39 -31.28
N SER A 120 -31.82 -11.86 -31.50
CA SER A 120 -32.56 -11.66 -32.74
C SER A 120 -32.58 -10.18 -33.08
N ILE A 121 -31.75 -9.76 -34.03
CA ILE A 121 -31.82 -8.43 -34.61
C ILE A 121 -33.11 -8.43 -35.42
N HIS A 122 -34.15 -7.85 -34.85
CA HIS A 122 -35.37 -7.55 -35.59
C HIS A 122 -35.06 -6.36 -36.49
N ILE A 123 -34.67 -6.63 -37.74
CA ILE A 123 -34.72 -5.64 -38.80
C ILE A 123 -36.17 -5.62 -39.30
N PRO A 124 -36.94 -4.54 -39.10
CA PRO A 124 -38.30 -4.46 -39.60
C PRO A 124 -38.23 -4.24 -41.10
N GLY A 125 -38.36 -5.32 -41.87
CA GLY A 125 -38.41 -5.26 -43.32
C GLY A 125 -37.90 -6.55 -43.96
N GLU A 126 -38.84 -7.35 -44.43
CA GLU A 126 -38.68 -8.38 -45.47
C GLU A 126 -38.31 -9.83 -45.04
N LYS A 127 -39.37 -10.63 -44.86
CA LYS A 127 -39.60 -11.95 -45.50
C LYS A 127 -38.37 -12.88 -45.69
N SER A 128 -38.18 -13.82 -44.75
CA SER A 128 -37.83 -15.27 -44.85
C SER A 128 -37.00 -15.86 -46.04
N PRO A 129 -36.41 -17.08 -45.92
CA PRO A 129 -34.97 -17.32 -45.81
C PRO A 129 -34.38 -18.13 -47.00
N ARG A 130 -33.07 -18.08 -47.27
CA ARG A 130 -32.32 -19.23 -47.84
C ARG A 130 -30.78 -19.06 -47.82
N PRO A 131 -30.03 -20.18 -47.76
CA PRO A 131 -28.56 -20.23 -47.59
C PRO A 131 -27.81 -20.41 -48.92
N SER A 132 -26.47 -20.54 -48.84
CA SER A 132 -25.47 -20.85 -49.89
C SER A 132 -24.87 -19.59 -50.56
N ALA A 133 -23.59 -19.25 -50.34
CA ALA A 133 -22.35 -19.84 -50.85
C ALA A 133 -21.87 -19.18 -52.16
N ASP A 134 -20.56 -18.92 -52.16
CA ASP A 134 -19.63 -18.73 -53.27
C ASP A 134 -19.39 -17.36 -53.93
N GLU A 135 -18.11 -16.99 -53.83
CA GLU A 135 -17.19 -16.44 -54.85
C GLU A 135 -17.47 -15.20 -55.74
N ARG A 136 -16.41 -14.38 -55.76
CA ARG A 136 -15.80 -13.64 -56.89
C ARG A 136 -16.31 -12.26 -57.31
N ASN A 137 -15.30 -11.38 -57.35
CA ASN A 137 -15.03 -10.28 -58.29
C ASN A 137 -15.79 -8.96 -58.17
N GLY A 138 -14.98 -7.91 -58.02
CA GLY A 138 -15.42 -6.53 -58.01
C GLY A 138 -15.70 -5.96 -59.39
N ALA A 139 -16.43 -4.85 -59.37
CA ALA A 139 -16.33 -3.75 -60.33
C ALA A 139 -17.12 -2.55 -59.79
N LEU A 140 -16.36 -1.52 -59.41
CA LEU A 140 -16.58 -0.10 -59.71
C LEU A 140 -18.02 0.38 -59.97
N GLY A 141 -18.51 1.30 -59.12
CA GLY A 141 -19.75 2.03 -59.38
C GLY A 141 -19.95 3.29 -58.54
N ARG A 142 -18.98 4.21 -58.60
CA ARG A 142 -19.21 5.66 -58.83
C ARG A 142 -20.42 6.30 -58.12
N VAL A 143 -20.20 6.88 -56.94
CA VAL A 143 -20.93 8.09 -56.49
C VAL A 143 -19.93 9.15 -56.06
N LYS A 144 -19.63 10.00 -57.05
CA LYS A 144 -18.97 11.29 -56.95
C LYS A 144 -19.84 12.21 -56.09
N ARG A 145 -19.35 12.61 -54.90
CA ARG A 145 -19.86 13.78 -54.19
C ARG A 145 -18.69 14.63 -53.74
N GLU A 146 -18.56 15.76 -54.42
CA GLU A 146 -17.64 16.85 -54.11
C GLU A 146 -18.04 17.43 -52.74
N ASN A 147 -17.22 17.17 -51.72
CA ASN A 147 -17.23 17.96 -50.50
C ASN A 147 -15.77 18.27 -50.14
N ALA A 148 -15.37 19.51 -50.43
CA ALA A 148 -14.11 20.08 -50.00
C ALA A 148 -14.20 20.37 -48.50
N SER A 149 -13.70 19.46 -47.67
CA SER A 149 -13.37 19.69 -46.27
C SER A 149 -12.14 18.87 -45.93
N SER A 150 -11.00 19.31 -46.45
CA SER A 150 -9.68 18.82 -46.12
C SER A 150 -9.17 19.55 -44.86
N ALA A 151 -9.40 18.95 -43.70
CA ALA A 151 -8.61 19.21 -42.50
C ALA A 151 -8.48 17.92 -41.67
N SER A 152 -8.11 16.82 -42.34
CA SER A 152 -7.46 15.69 -41.67
C SER A 152 -6.04 16.12 -41.32
N ILE A 153 -5.83 16.50 -40.06
CA ILE A 153 -4.48 16.61 -39.50
C ILE A 153 -3.96 15.20 -39.24
N ASP A 154 -3.26 14.70 -40.24
CA ASP A 154 -2.44 13.50 -40.16
C ASP A 154 -1.38 13.66 -39.05
N SER A 155 -1.20 12.58 -38.32
CA SER A 155 -0.30 12.44 -37.17
C SER A 155 1.10 12.09 -37.66
N SER A 156 1.85 13.08 -38.13
CA SER A 156 3.30 12.91 -38.33
C SER A 156 4.04 14.25 -38.41
N ALA A 157 4.25 14.88 -37.27
CA ALA A 157 5.37 15.80 -37.08
C ALA A 157 5.59 16.02 -35.59
N SER A 158 6.70 15.49 -35.09
CA SER A 158 7.32 15.85 -33.82
C SER A 158 7.60 17.36 -33.79
N LYS A 159 6.59 18.14 -33.41
CA LYS A 159 6.73 19.55 -33.07
C LYS A 159 6.75 19.64 -31.55
N SER A 160 7.94 19.98 -31.07
CA SER A 160 8.23 20.41 -29.72
C SER A 160 7.02 21.05 -29.05
N GLU A 161 6.56 20.42 -27.97
CA GLU A 161 5.70 21.05 -26.99
C GLU A 161 6.31 22.39 -26.64
N ARG A 162 5.72 23.46 -27.16
CA ARG A 162 5.78 24.76 -26.51
C ARG A 162 5.07 24.56 -25.18
N LYS A 163 5.80 24.03 -24.20
CA LYS A 163 5.43 24.02 -22.80
C LYS A 163 5.04 25.45 -22.50
N ARG A 164 3.73 25.71 -22.41
CA ARG A 164 3.22 26.91 -21.75
C ARG A 164 3.98 26.94 -20.44
N LYS A 165 4.82 27.97 -20.26
CA LYS A 165 5.75 28.07 -19.15
C LYS A 165 4.91 28.39 -17.92
N GLY A 166 4.25 27.35 -17.42
CA GLY A 166 3.59 27.38 -16.13
C GLY A 166 4.64 27.61 -15.05
N PRO A 167 4.20 28.01 -13.85
CA PRO A 167 5.07 28.06 -12.69
C PRO A 167 5.88 26.75 -12.58
N PRO A 168 7.14 26.82 -12.09
CA PRO A 168 7.97 25.63 -11.93
C PRO A 168 7.21 24.53 -11.19
N ALA A 169 7.46 23.28 -11.58
CA ALA A 169 6.84 22.13 -10.92
C ALA A 169 7.17 22.15 -9.42
N PRO A 170 6.22 21.76 -8.55
CA PRO A 170 6.45 21.74 -7.11
C PRO A 170 7.62 20.81 -6.78
N PRO A 171 8.50 21.19 -5.83
CA PRO A 171 9.52 20.29 -5.36
C PRO A 171 8.83 19.10 -4.67
N GLN A 172 9.37 17.89 -4.88
CA GLN A 172 8.75 16.66 -4.39
C GLN A 172 9.32 16.30 -3.03
N LEU A 173 8.43 16.05 -2.08
CA LEU A 173 8.75 15.44 -0.80
C LEU A 173 7.79 14.31 -0.52
N ASP A 174 8.33 13.14 -0.24
CA ASP A 174 7.56 12.02 0.24
C ASP A 174 7.33 12.18 1.75
N ILE A 175 6.11 12.57 2.09
CA ILE A 175 5.67 12.82 3.46
C ILE A 175 5.73 11.52 4.27
N SER A 176 5.45 10.37 3.65
CA SER A 176 5.33 9.08 4.35
C SER A 176 6.69 8.58 4.83
N SER A 177 7.70 8.55 3.95
CA SER A 177 9.07 8.18 4.31
C SER A 177 9.70 9.17 5.28
N THR A 178 9.46 10.48 5.09
CA THR A 178 9.94 11.51 6.02
C THR A 178 9.37 11.32 7.43
N THR A 179 8.07 11.07 7.53
CA THR A 179 7.41 10.82 8.83
C THR A 179 7.99 9.61 9.52
N MET A 180 8.22 8.52 8.78
CA MET A 180 8.85 7.32 9.34
C MET A 180 10.25 7.60 9.86
N LEU A 181 11.07 8.35 9.11
CA LEU A 181 12.43 8.69 9.51
C LEU A 181 12.47 9.62 10.73
N CYS A 182 11.52 10.56 10.85
CA CYS A 182 11.36 11.39 12.05
C CYS A 182 10.80 10.63 13.26
N SER A 183 10.12 9.51 13.05
CA SER A 183 9.49 8.70 14.10
C SER A 183 10.44 7.68 14.77
N THR A 184 11.74 7.72 14.47
CA THR A 184 12.73 6.87 15.14
C THR A 184 12.70 7.08 16.66
N THR A 185 12.47 6.00 17.39
CA THR A 185 12.40 6.00 18.86
C THR A 185 13.80 6.00 19.48
N ASP A 186 13.91 6.44 20.73
CA ASP A 186 15.17 6.50 21.47
C ASP A 186 15.86 5.13 21.60
N ALA A 187 15.08 4.07 21.80
CA ALA A 187 15.57 2.70 21.81
C ALA A 187 16.18 2.25 20.47
N ALA A 188 15.66 2.76 19.34
CA ALA A 188 16.25 2.48 18.02
C ALA A 188 17.55 3.25 17.82
N LEU A 189 17.64 4.48 18.36
CA LEU A 189 18.86 5.30 18.31
C LEU A 189 19.99 4.71 19.16
N GLY A 190 19.67 4.14 20.33
CA GLY A 190 20.64 3.45 21.19
C GLY A 190 21.26 2.20 20.57
N ASN A 191 20.62 1.63 19.54
CA ASN A 191 21.10 0.46 18.82
C ASN A 191 21.91 0.80 17.56
N PHE A 192 22.05 2.09 17.20
CA PHE A 192 22.86 2.51 16.05
C PHE A 192 24.34 2.58 16.40
N THR A 193 25.16 2.19 15.43
CA THR A 193 26.60 2.47 15.47
C THR A 193 26.86 3.96 15.21
N ASP A 194 28.05 4.45 15.61
CA ASP A 194 28.42 5.86 15.41
C ASP A 194 28.37 6.28 13.93
N GLU A 195 28.77 5.40 13.01
CA GLU A 195 28.69 5.63 11.56
C GLU A 195 27.24 5.74 11.09
N GLU A 196 26.37 4.84 11.56
CA GLU A 196 24.94 4.84 11.20
C GLU A 196 24.23 6.07 11.75
N LEU A 197 24.54 6.47 12.98
CA LEU A 197 23.97 7.66 13.61
C LEU A 197 24.35 8.92 12.84
N ARG A 198 25.62 9.08 12.46
CA ARG A 198 26.06 10.19 11.59
C ARG A 198 25.36 10.17 10.24
N SER A 199 25.17 8.99 9.65
CA SER A 199 24.41 8.85 8.39
C SER A 199 22.94 9.26 8.55
N HIS A 200 22.34 8.97 9.71
CA HIS A 200 20.96 9.27 10.02
C HIS A 200 20.75 10.78 10.19
N VAL A 201 21.65 11.43 10.95
CA VAL A 201 21.67 12.89 11.10
C VAL A 201 21.83 13.58 9.74
N LYS A 202 22.76 13.13 8.90
CA LYS A 202 22.94 13.67 7.55
C LYS A 202 21.66 13.55 6.71
N ARG A 203 21.00 12.39 6.75
CA ARG A 203 19.71 12.19 6.04
C ARG A 203 18.61 13.12 6.55
N LEU A 204 18.54 13.36 7.86
CA LEU A 204 17.60 14.32 8.46
C LEU A 204 17.87 15.76 8.02
N GLU A 205 19.14 16.16 7.95
CA GLU A 205 19.55 17.50 7.49
C GLU A 205 19.15 17.73 6.02
N GLU A 206 19.44 16.76 5.15
CA GLU A 206 19.03 16.84 3.74
C GLU A 206 17.51 16.88 3.58
N LEU A 207 16.76 16.16 4.42
CA LEU A 207 15.29 16.21 4.42
C LEU A 207 14.77 17.57 4.90
N LYS A 208 15.41 18.16 5.91
CA LYS A 208 15.07 19.50 6.40
C LYS A 208 15.26 20.55 5.31
N GLU A 209 16.35 20.50 4.56
CA GLU A 209 16.61 21.42 3.45
C GLU A 209 15.52 21.31 2.38
N ARG A 210 15.22 20.10 1.91
CA ARG A 210 14.16 19.86 0.92
C ARG A 210 12.78 20.29 1.45
N ALA A 211 12.48 20.04 2.73
CA ALA A 211 11.27 20.52 3.41
C ALA A 211 11.15 22.04 3.39
N GLY A 212 12.25 22.75 3.61
CA GLY A 212 12.34 24.20 3.44
C GLY A 212 11.99 24.64 2.02
N GLU A 213 12.60 24.03 1.00
CA GLU A 213 12.33 24.36 -0.41
C GLU A 213 10.86 24.17 -0.79
N VAL A 214 10.25 23.06 -0.37
CA VAL A 214 8.82 22.79 -0.60
C VAL A 214 7.94 23.80 0.13
N PHE A 215 8.26 24.10 1.38
CA PHE A 215 7.52 25.08 2.16
C PHE A 215 7.58 26.47 1.51
N GLU A 216 8.77 26.95 1.15
CA GLU A 216 8.96 28.23 0.47
C GLU A 216 8.21 28.29 -0.87
N TYR A 217 8.25 27.21 -1.65
CA TYR A 217 7.52 27.12 -2.90
C TYR A 217 6.00 27.30 -2.68
N TRP A 218 5.42 26.55 -1.73
CA TRP A 218 3.99 26.63 -1.45
C TRP A 218 3.60 27.93 -0.79
N GLN A 219 4.46 28.50 0.05
CA GLN A 219 4.25 29.80 0.64
C GLN A 219 4.20 30.90 -0.44
N LYS A 220 5.18 30.93 -1.35
CA LYS A 220 5.17 31.88 -2.48
C LYS A 220 3.94 31.69 -3.38
N ARG A 221 3.51 30.44 -3.60
CA ARG A 221 2.31 30.12 -4.38
C ARG A 221 1.04 30.63 -3.70
N MET A 222 0.96 30.47 -2.39
CA MET A 222 -0.14 30.95 -1.55
C MET A 222 -0.20 32.48 -1.54
N GLU A 223 0.92 33.16 -1.36
CA GLU A 223 1.02 34.63 -1.42
C GLU A 223 0.60 35.18 -2.79
N SER A 224 1.06 34.55 -3.88
CA SER A 224 0.64 34.90 -5.24
C SER A 224 -0.87 34.73 -5.43
N ALA A 225 -1.45 33.63 -4.94
CA ALA A 225 -2.88 33.39 -5.04
C ALA A 225 -3.70 34.37 -4.18
N LEU A 226 -3.15 34.80 -3.04
CA LEU A 226 -3.76 35.82 -2.19
C LEU A 226 -3.76 37.19 -2.89
N GLY A 227 -2.64 37.58 -3.49
CA GLY A 227 -2.56 38.82 -4.26
C GLY A 227 -3.48 38.82 -5.48
N ASP A 228 -3.59 37.69 -6.19
CA ASP A 228 -4.54 37.54 -7.30
C ASP A 228 -5.99 37.71 -6.80
N LYS A 229 -6.33 37.14 -5.63
CA LYS A 229 -7.64 37.31 -5.01
C LYS A 229 -7.94 38.78 -4.70
N GLU A 230 -7.02 39.49 -4.05
CA GLU A 230 -7.17 40.92 -3.73
C GLU A 230 -7.35 41.78 -5.00
N ALA A 231 -6.60 41.46 -6.07
CA ALA A 231 -6.76 42.12 -7.35
C ALA A 231 -8.15 41.88 -7.97
N PHE A 232 -8.66 40.64 -7.91
CA PHE A 232 -10.02 40.35 -8.39
C PHE A 232 -11.09 41.06 -7.56
N GLU A 233 -10.94 41.11 -6.24
CA GLU A 233 -11.87 41.85 -5.36
C GLU A 233 -11.89 43.34 -5.72
N SER A 234 -10.73 43.97 -5.90
CA SER A 234 -10.64 45.37 -6.34
C SER A 234 -11.29 45.61 -7.71
N VAL A 235 -11.07 44.70 -8.67
CA VAL A 235 -11.71 44.79 -9.99
C VAL A 235 -13.24 44.67 -9.86
N ILE A 236 -13.73 43.73 -9.05
CA ILE A 236 -15.17 43.56 -8.81
C ILE A 236 -15.77 44.80 -8.17
N GLU A 237 -15.12 45.38 -7.16
CA GLU A 237 -15.56 46.63 -6.52
C GLU A 237 -15.67 47.78 -7.54
N ASN A 238 -14.65 47.94 -8.39
CA ASN A 238 -14.65 48.94 -9.46
C ASN A 238 -15.79 48.71 -10.46
N LEU A 239 -16.03 47.47 -10.89
CA LEU A 239 -17.14 47.13 -11.79
C LEU A 239 -18.51 47.42 -11.15
N VAL A 240 -18.70 47.04 -9.89
CA VAL A 240 -19.95 47.26 -9.16
C VAL A 240 -20.22 48.75 -8.95
N ALA A 241 -19.20 49.54 -8.63
CA ALA A 241 -19.32 50.99 -8.51
C ALA A 241 -19.72 51.66 -9.83
N HIS A 242 -19.11 51.25 -10.94
CA HIS A 242 -19.45 51.75 -12.28
C HIS A 242 -20.88 51.38 -12.70
N ALA A 243 -21.28 50.13 -12.47
CA ALA A 243 -22.63 49.67 -12.79
C ALA A 243 -23.72 50.37 -11.96
N LYS A 244 -23.46 50.65 -10.68
CA LYS A 244 -24.37 51.46 -9.82
C LYS A 244 -24.49 52.91 -10.30
N LYS A 245 -23.42 53.49 -10.85
CA LYS A 245 -23.40 54.87 -11.33
C LYS A 245 -24.13 55.07 -12.67
N ILE A 246 -24.24 54.01 -13.49
CA ILE A 246 -24.93 54.05 -14.79
C ILE A 246 -26.45 53.96 -14.64
N ARG A 247 -26.95 53.45 -13.51
CA ARG A 247 -28.38 53.28 -13.23
C ARG A 247 -28.95 54.46 -12.45
#